data_AF-H3GTD5-F1
#
_entry.id   AF-H3GTD5-F1
#
_cell.length_a   1.000
_cell.length_b   1.000
_cell.length_c   1.000
_cell.angle_alpha   90.00
_cell.angle_beta   90.00
_cell.angle_gamma   90.00
#
_symmetry.space_group_name_H-M   'P 1'
#
loop_
_entity.id
_entity.type
_entity.pdbx_description
1 polymer ?
#
loop_
_entity_poly.entity_id
_entity_poly.type
_entity_poly.pdbx_seq_one_letter_code
_entity_poly.pdbx_strand_id
1 'polypeptide(L)'
;MGNEPSKQQRRRQSTARRSETQTGPRPIAGHSDALTQMIPDQFTALPQVTQALRRSGLESCNLIVGIDCTKSNEWSGKRTFGGRSLHEIDDPDARNPYEDVIETIGKTLRDFDEDNVIPVFGFGDELTCDRAVFTFAEREGQAGLPLEHIRSRYREVVRNVVMAGPTSFAPIINEAVNIVNRTGDFHILVIIADGQVTRSVDIPPHAVSKNEKETIDAITYASSFPLSIIMVGVGDGPWESMIYFDNYLVHRKFDNFQFVEYHKITSQFSDPQTKEAQFALQALMEIPDQYRTIKAMNYLDRGPFRVRTDLPRVDIFPPPQPIEHVHQSNYGVFQPQTQAHSAATATTTTQYGQATSPSAPLFGSADDARNGSARPTLQHRSSRAEDELARLQDSLLCSICEERKKDTVFQCGHETCQKCGDFLSHCPLCRQQIQVRIKRFG
;
A
#
# COMPACT_ATOMS: atom_id res chain seq x y z
N MET A 1 -51.48 63.33 29.77
CA MET A 1 -51.77 62.50 28.59
C MET A 1 -50.45 62.21 27.88
N GLY A 2 -50.16 60.95 27.61
CA GLY A 2 -49.23 60.53 26.54
C GLY A 2 -47.76 60.28 26.91
N ASN A 3 -47.45 58.98 27.03
CA ASN A 3 -46.26 58.27 26.54
C ASN A 3 -44.86 58.48 27.14
N GLU A 4 -44.40 57.40 27.79
CA GLU A 4 -43.01 56.90 27.92
C GLU A 4 -42.38 56.50 26.56
N PRO A 5 -41.10 56.04 26.47
CA PRO A 5 -39.97 56.08 27.43
C PRO A 5 -38.62 56.51 26.78
N SER A 6 -37.58 56.75 27.60
CA SER A 6 -36.19 56.57 27.12
C SER A 6 -35.19 56.18 28.21
N LYS A 7 -34.55 55.04 27.92
CA LYS A 7 -33.18 54.55 28.23
C LYS A 7 -32.36 55.20 29.35
N GLN A 8 -31.86 54.32 30.21
CA GLN A 8 -30.45 54.10 30.60
C GLN A 8 -30.30 53.92 32.11
N GLN A 9 -29.69 52.81 32.55
CA GLN A 9 -28.76 52.90 33.68
C GLN A 9 -27.75 51.75 33.73
N ARG A 10 -26.48 52.15 33.81
CA ARG A 10 -25.30 51.35 34.16
C ARG A 10 -25.18 51.19 35.69
N ARG A 11 -24.24 50.29 36.07
CA ARG A 11 -23.46 50.17 37.35
C ARG A 11 -24.06 49.22 38.40
N ARG A 12 -23.31 48.44 39.19
CA ARG A 12 -21.88 48.31 39.58
C ARG A 12 -21.73 46.94 40.29
N GLN A 13 -20.73 46.10 39.97
CA GLN A 13 -19.48 45.85 40.73
C GLN A 13 -19.58 45.63 42.25
N SER A 14 -19.05 44.50 42.76
CA SER A 14 -18.06 44.47 43.86
C SER A 14 -17.38 43.10 44.10
N THR A 15 -16.03 43.10 44.01
CA THR A 15 -14.98 42.52 44.91
C THR A 15 -14.94 40.99 45.17
N ALA A 16 -13.80 40.26 45.27
CA ALA A 16 -12.45 40.62 45.73
C ALA A 16 -11.32 39.66 45.22
N ARG A 17 -10.07 40.16 45.35
CA ARG A 17 -8.70 39.60 45.11
C ARG A 17 -8.37 38.37 46.00
N ARG A 18 -7.31 37.55 45.88
CA ARG A 18 -6.11 37.30 45.02
C ARG A 18 -5.51 35.97 45.57
N SER A 19 -4.89 35.12 44.76
CA SER A 19 -3.52 34.60 45.03
C SER A 19 -3.00 33.86 43.79
N GLU A 20 -1.81 34.25 43.35
CA GLU A 20 -1.00 33.54 42.36
C GLU A 20 -0.11 32.54 43.08
N THR A 21 0.00 31.32 42.56
CA THR A 21 1.25 30.57 42.51
C THR A 21 1.22 29.69 41.26
N GLN A 22 2.15 29.94 40.35
CA GLN A 22 2.46 29.07 39.21
C GLN A 22 3.18 27.82 39.72
N THR A 23 2.96 26.66 39.09
CA THR A 23 4.02 25.76 38.59
C THR A 23 3.38 24.50 37.99
N GLY A 24 3.51 24.37 36.66
CA GLY A 24 3.14 23.20 35.90
C GLY A 24 3.01 23.57 34.42
N PRO A 25 3.72 22.91 33.48
CA PRO A 25 3.52 23.17 32.07
C PRO A 25 2.06 22.87 31.72
N ARG A 26 1.35 23.87 31.18
CA ARG A 26 0.02 23.65 30.63
C ARG A 26 0.17 22.64 29.47
N PRO A 27 -0.68 21.61 29.40
CA PRO A 27 -0.67 20.71 28.26
C PRO A 27 -0.96 21.55 27.02
N ILE A 28 -0.05 21.51 26.04
CA ILE A 28 -0.32 22.00 24.69
C ILE A 28 -1.52 21.17 24.21
N ALA A 29 -2.64 21.83 23.92
CA ALA A 29 -3.82 21.18 23.36
C ALA A 29 -3.39 20.43 22.09
N GLY A 30 -3.62 19.12 22.08
CA GLY A 30 -3.23 18.23 20.99
C GLY A 30 -3.89 18.65 19.69
N HIS A 31 -3.08 19.08 18.73
CA HIS A 31 -3.45 19.30 17.33
C HIS A 31 -3.28 18.03 16.47
N SER A 32 -3.05 16.86 17.09
CA SER A 32 -2.67 15.64 16.37
C SER A 32 -3.83 14.86 15.73
N ASP A 33 -5.05 14.95 16.26
CA ASP A 33 -6.12 14.02 15.86
C ASP A 33 -6.80 14.37 14.52
N ALA A 34 -6.68 15.60 14.01
CA ALA A 34 -7.36 16.01 12.78
C ALA A 34 -6.57 15.67 11.50
N LEU A 35 -5.25 15.55 11.57
CA LEU A 35 -4.39 15.38 10.39
C LEU A 35 -4.30 13.91 9.92
N THR A 36 -4.59 12.97 10.81
CA THR A 36 -4.56 11.53 10.55
C THR A 36 -5.94 10.95 10.24
N GLN A 37 -6.99 11.78 10.26
CA GLN A 37 -8.33 11.36 9.89
C GLN A 37 -8.43 11.15 8.38
N MET A 38 -9.17 10.12 8.00
CA MET A 38 -9.61 9.86 6.64
C MET A 38 -10.14 11.13 5.99
N ILE A 39 -9.63 11.46 4.81
CA ILE A 39 -10.12 12.59 4.02
C ILE A 39 -11.41 12.15 3.30
N PRO A 40 -12.55 12.83 3.50
CA PRO A 40 -13.78 12.44 2.82
C PRO A 40 -13.78 12.91 1.36
N ASP A 41 -14.49 12.15 0.51
CA ASP A 41 -14.77 12.55 -0.88
C ASP A 41 -15.50 13.90 -0.94
N GLN A 42 -14.95 14.83 -1.72
CA GLN A 42 -15.45 16.22 -1.80
C GLN A 42 -15.77 16.70 -3.22
N PHE A 43 -15.38 15.97 -4.26
CA PHE A 43 -15.48 16.42 -5.65
C PHE A 43 -16.40 15.51 -6.47
N THR A 44 -17.13 16.10 -7.42
CA THR A 44 -18.04 15.39 -8.33
C THR A 44 -17.63 15.50 -9.80
N ALA A 45 -16.59 16.27 -10.12
CA ALA A 45 -16.09 16.43 -11.48
C ALA A 45 -14.59 16.77 -11.51
N LEU A 46 -13.87 16.23 -12.49
CA LEU A 46 -12.41 16.43 -12.65
C LEU A 46 -11.98 17.92 -12.66
N PRO A 47 -12.68 18.86 -13.34
CA PRO A 47 -12.30 20.27 -13.30
C PRO A 47 -12.33 20.88 -11.89
N GLN A 48 -13.17 20.37 -10.99
CA GLN A 48 -13.20 20.83 -9.59
C GLN A 48 -11.93 20.44 -8.86
N VAL A 49 -11.41 19.23 -9.11
CA VAL A 49 -10.13 18.75 -8.55
C VAL A 49 -8.97 19.57 -9.10
N THR A 50 -8.87 19.73 -10.42
CA THR A 50 -7.84 20.57 -11.05
C THR A 50 -7.87 22.00 -10.50
N GLN A 51 -9.06 22.58 -10.31
CA GLN A 51 -9.20 23.90 -9.71
C GLN A 51 -8.85 23.91 -8.22
N ALA A 52 -9.15 22.85 -7.47
CA ALA A 52 -8.77 22.71 -6.07
C ALA A 52 -7.25 22.57 -5.90
N LEU A 53 -6.57 21.84 -6.78
CA LEU A 53 -5.10 21.76 -6.85
C LEU A 53 -4.49 23.14 -7.09
N ARG A 54 -4.96 23.86 -8.12
CA ARG A 54 -4.49 25.23 -8.42
C ARG A 54 -4.76 26.21 -7.27
N ARG A 55 -5.96 26.16 -6.66
CA ARG A 55 -6.29 27.01 -5.48
C ARG A 55 -5.48 26.64 -4.24
N SER A 56 -5.11 25.37 -4.10
CA SER A 56 -4.20 24.92 -3.05
C SER A 56 -2.77 25.34 -3.36
N GLY A 57 -2.49 26.02 -4.47
CA GLY A 57 -1.17 26.51 -4.87
C GLY A 57 -0.25 25.37 -5.33
N LEU A 58 -0.81 24.31 -5.93
CA LEU A 58 -0.02 23.34 -6.66
C LEU A 58 0.38 23.99 -7.98
N GLU A 59 1.66 24.34 -8.09
CA GLU A 59 2.25 24.91 -9.30
C GLU A 59 2.89 23.80 -10.14
N SER A 60 3.59 22.86 -9.49
CA SER A 60 4.11 21.64 -10.09
C SER A 60 4.02 20.45 -9.12
N CYS A 61 3.97 19.25 -9.68
CA CYS A 61 4.18 17.97 -9.00
C CYS A 61 5.06 17.08 -9.88
N ASN A 62 5.67 16.06 -9.31
CA ASN A 62 6.39 15.04 -10.08
C ASN A 62 5.70 13.68 -9.92
N LEU A 63 5.64 12.89 -10.99
CA LEU A 63 5.04 11.55 -10.95
C LEU A 63 6.09 10.46 -10.78
N ILE A 64 5.75 9.42 -10.01
CA ILE A 64 6.49 8.16 -9.95
C ILE A 64 5.49 7.03 -10.20
N VAL A 65 5.84 6.03 -11.01
CA VAL A 65 4.96 4.89 -11.30
C VAL A 65 5.57 3.59 -10.80
N GLY A 66 4.80 2.85 -10.00
CA GLY A 66 5.09 1.50 -9.55
C GLY A 66 4.13 0.50 -10.18
N ILE A 67 4.67 -0.54 -10.83
CA ILE A 67 3.89 -1.58 -11.52
C ILE A 67 4.11 -2.90 -10.80
N ASP A 68 3.03 -3.43 -10.22
CA ASP A 68 3.02 -4.78 -9.67
C ASP A 68 3.19 -5.79 -10.82
N CYS A 69 4.18 -6.66 -10.71
CA CYS A 69 4.45 -7.74 -11.67
C CYS A 69 4.44 -9.11 -10.98
N THR A 70 3.64 -9.25 -9.92
CA THR A 70 3.46 -10.50 -9.18
C THR A 70 2.56 -11.46 -9.93
N LYS A 71 2.69 -12.74 -9.58
CA LYS A 71 2.03 -13.85 -10.27
C LYS A 71 0.50 -13.81 -10.15
N SER A 72 -0.05 -13.15 -9.13
CA SER A 72 -1.50 -13.08 -8.96
C SER A 72 -2.23 -12.41 -10.11
N ASN A 73 -1.54 -11.53 -10.85
CA ASN A 73 -2.05 -10.95 -12.09
C ASN A 73 -2.48 -11.97 -13.16
N GLU A 74 -1.94 -13.20 -13.14
CA GLU A 74 -2.34 -14.28 -14.05
C GLU A 74 -3.81 -14.72 -13.85
N TRP A 75 -4.36 -14.58 -12.65
CA TRP A 75 -5.72 -15.04 -12.32
C TRP A 75 -6.65 -13.93 -11.80
N SER A 76 -6.12 -12.79 -11.38
CA SER A 76 -6.90 -11.65 -10.86
C SER A 76 -7.73 -10.93 -11.94
N GLY A 77 -7.63 -11.32 -13.22
CA GLY A 77 -8.49 -10.86 -14.32
C GLY A 77 -9.68 -11.78 -14.61
N LYS A 78 -10.01 -12.73 -13.74
CA LYS A 78 -11.02 -13.76 -14.01
C LYS A 78 -12.41 -13.19 -14.33
N ARG A 79 -12.87 -12.19 -13.58
CA ARG A 79 -14.18 -11.54 -13.82
C ARG A 79 -14.03 -10.26 -14.60
N THR A 80 -13.03 -9.44 -14.27
CA THR A 80 -12.86 -8.09 -14.79
C THR A 80 -12.15 -8.01 -16.14
N PHE A 81 -11.38 -9.05 -16.52
CA PHE A 81 -10.62 -9.07 -17.76
C PHE A 81 -10.82 -10.35 -18.58
N GLY A 82 -11.96 -11.03 -18.40
CA GLY A 82 -12.37 -12.16 -19.24
C GLY A 82 -11.55 -13.44 -19.05
N GLY A 83 -10.99 -13.67 -17.86
CA GLY A 83 -10.17 -14.87 -17.60
C GLY A 83 -8.70 -14.72 -17.97
N ARG A 84 -8.31 -13.55 -18.47
CA ARG A 84 -6.95 -13.25 -18.94
C ARG A 84 -6.06 -12.71 -17.84
N SER A 85 -4.76 -12.76 -18.09
CA SER A 85 -3.79 -12.05 -17.26
C SER A 85 -4.02 -10.54 -17.37
N LEU A 86 -3.92 -9.82 -16.26
CA LEU A 86 -4.04 -8.37 -16.25
C LEU A 86 -2.91 -7.66 -17.02
N HIS A 87 -1.81 -8.37 -17.28
CA HIS A 87 -0.69 -7.92 -18.10
C HIS A 87 -0.72 -8.47 -19.54
N GLU A 88 -1.81 -9.09 -20.00
CA GLU A 88 -1.87 -9.65 -21.36
C GLU A 88 -1.73 -8.56 -22.44
N ILE A 89 -0.98 -8.86 -23.51
CA ILE A 89 -0.60 -7.92 -24.58
C ILE A 89 -0.76 -8.60 -25.95
N ASP A 90 -1.99 -9.01 -26.25
CA ASP A 90 -2.29 -9.79 -27.46
C ASP A 90 -2.68 -8.92 -28.66
N ASP A 91 -3.33 -7.78 -28.41
CA ASP A 91 -3.80 -6.85 -29.43
C ASP A 91 -3.05 -5.50 -29.29
N PRO A 92 -2.31 -5.04 -30.32
CA PRO A 92 -1.56 -3.78 -30.29
C PRO A 92 -2.45 -2.55 -30.09
N ASP A 93 -3.72 -2.59 -30.52
CA ASP A 93 -4.67 -1.49 -30.43
C ASP A 93 -5.43 -1.51 -29.10
N ALA A 94 -5.55 -2.68 -28.45
CA ALA A 94 -6.15 -2.81 -27.14
C ALA A 94 -5.18 -2.48 -26.00
N ARG A 95 -5.72 -1.92 -24.93
CA ARG A 95 -5.04 -1.69 -23.66
C ARG A 95 -5.51 -2.69 -22.63
N ASN A 96 -4.58 -3.20 -21.82
CA ASN A 96 -4.93 -3.87 -20.58
C ASN A 96 -5.16 -2.84 -19.45
N PRO A 97 -5.71 -3.25 -18.29
CA PRO A 97 -6.04 -2.33 -17.20
C PRO A 97 -4.85 -1.50 -16.69
N TYR A 98 -3.63 -2.06 -16.71
CA TYR A 98 -2.43 -1.31 -16.34
C TYR A 98 -2.14 -0.17 -17.32
N GLU A 99 -2.23 -0.44 -18.63
CA GLU A 99 -2.02 0.59 -19.66
C GLU A 99 -3.08 1.70 -19.61
N ASP A 100 -4.35 1.35 -19.35
CA ASP A 100 -5.42 2.34 -19.21
C ASP A 100 -5.17 3.29 -18.03
N VAL A 101 -4.71 2.76 -16.89
CA VAL A 101 -4.40 3.55 -15.70
C VAL A 101 -3.24 4.50 -15.95
N ILE A 102 -2.13 3.99 -16.52
CA ILE A 102 -0.95 4.80 -16.89
C ILE A 102 -1.36 5.97 -17.78
N GLU A 103 -2.13 5.69 -18.83
CA GLU A 103 -2.58 6.69 -19.79
C GLU A 103 -3.51 7.72 -19.17
N THR A 104 -4.47 7.28 -18.35
CA THR A 104 -5.48 8.19 -17.78
C THR A 104 -4.88 9.10 -16.72
N ILE A 105 -4.11 8.56 -15.76
CA ILE A 105 -3.47 9.39 -14.72
C ILE A 105 -2.43 10.31 -15.34
N GLY A 106 -1.59 9.77 -16.24
CA GLY A 106 -0.57 10.56 -16.90
C GLY A 106 -1.15 11.74 -17.69
N LYS A 107 -2.21 11.53 -18.48
CA LYS A 107 -2.90 12.64 -19.18
C LYS A 107 -3.49 13.67 -18.23
N THR A 108 -4.04 13.22 -17.11
CA THR A 108 -4.70 14.09 -16.12
C THR A 108 -3.71 14.98 -15.38
N LEU A 109 -2.54 14.43 -15.04
CA LEU A 109 -1.53 15.12 -14.26
C LEU A 109 -0.45 15.79 -15.11
N ARG A 110 -0.44 15.58 -16.43
CA ARG A 110 0.51 16.18 -17.38
C ARG A 110 0.67 17.69 -17.21
N ASP A 111 -0.43 18.42 -16.98
CA ASP A 111 -0.39 19.89 -16.83
C ASP A 111 0.32 20.36 -15.54
N PHE A 112 0.58 19.45 -14.61
CA PHE A 112 1.26 19.71 -13.34
C PHE A 112 2.66 19.07 -13.29
N ASP A 113 2.99 18.17 -14.21
CA ASP A 113 4.31 17.51 -14.25
C ASP A 113 5.35 18.45 -14.87
N GLU A 114 6.39 18.79 -14.11
CA GLU A 114 7.29 19.91 -14.44
C GLU A 114 8.23 19.60 -15.61
N ASP A 115 8.69 18.35 -15.70
CA ASP A 115 9.73 17.94 -16.64
C ASP A 115 9.32 16.85 -17.63
N ASN A 116 8.16 16.21 -17.44
CA ASN A 116 7.72 15.02 -18.19
C ASN A 116 8.79 13.91 -18.11
N VAL A 117 9.46 13.74 -16.98
CA VAL A 117 10.45 12.68 -16.73
C VAL A 117 9.98 11.82 -15.55
N ILE A 118 9.22 10.78 -15.88
CA ILE A 118 8.52 9.96 -14.89
C ILE A 118 9.37 8.72 -14.57
N PRO A 119 9.88 8.54 -13.34
CA PRO A 119 10.52 7.30 -12.92
C PRO A 119 9.48 6.17 -12.89
N VAL A 120 9.77 5.08 -13.61
CA VAL A 120 8.89 3.90 -13.69
C VAL A 120 9.64 2.67 -13.21
N PHE A 121 9.02 1.94 -12.30
CA PHE A 121 9.57 0.74 -11.69
C PHE A 121 8.57 -0.40 -11.70
N GLY A 122 9.07 -1.63 -11.82
CA GLY A 122 8.31 -2.84 -11.55
C GLY A 122 8.79 -3.52 -10.26
N PHE A 123 7.93 -4.34 -9.65
CA PHE A 123 8.24 -5.09 -8.45
C PHE A 123 7.47 -6.41 -8.38
N GLY A 124 7.96 -7.38 -7.61
CA GLY A 124 7.28 -8.66 -7.37
C GLY A 124 7.51 -9.74 -8.43
N ASP A 125 8.42 -9.49 -9.38
CA ASP A 125 8.95 -10.54 -10.25
C ASP A 125 9.92 -11.48 -9.50
N GLU A 126 10.40 -12.52 -10.16
CA GLU A 126 11.30 -13.53 -9.58
C GLU A 126 12.57 -12.92 -8.99
N LEU A 127 13.12 -11.85 -9.59
CA LEU A 127 14.35 -11.22 -9.10
C LEU A 127 14.10 -10.29 -7.92
N THR A 128 13.01 -9.51 -7.96
CA THR A 128 12.78 -8.48 -6.95
C THR A 128 12.01 -8.96 -5.72
N CYS A 129 11.13 -9.95 -5.89
CA CYS A 129 10.23 -10.48 -4.86
C CYS A 129 9.62 -9.35 -4.00
N ASP A 130 9.68 -9.47 -2.67
CA ASP A 130 9.15 -8.51 -1.70
C ASP A 130 10.19 -7.49 -1.19
N ARG A 131 11.35 -7.36 -1.85
CA ARG A 131 12.54 -6.68 -1.28
C ARG A 131 13.14 -5.59 -2.13
N ALA A 132 12.91 -5.63 -3.43
CA ALA A 132 13.57 -4.75 -4.39
C ALA A 132 12.58 -4.25 -5.44
N VAL A 133 13.08 -3.42 -6.35
CA VAL A 133 12.37 -3.00 -7.56
C VAL A 133 13.29 -3.16 -8.76
N PHE A 134 12.75 -3.19 -9.98
CA PHE A 134 13.53 -3.03 -11.20
C PHE A 134 13.09 -1.76 -11.93
N THR A 135 14.03 -1.07 -12.57
CA THR A 135 13.72 0.15 -13.33
C THR A 135 13.27 -0.18 -14.75
N PHE A 136 12.44 0.68 -15.34
CA PHE A 136 12.11 0.64 -16.77
C PHE A 136 13.07 1.52 -17.59
N ALA A 137 13.98 2.26 -16.95
CA ALA A 137 15.00 3.04 -17.64
C ALA A 137 15.81 2.17 -18.63
N GLU A 138 16.18 2.74 -19.77
CA GLU A 138 16.96 2.04 -20.80
C GLU A 138 18.45 2.08 -20.51
N ARG A 139 18.90 3.15 -19.84
CA ARG A 139 20.31 3.42 -19.55
C ARG A 139 20.52 3.64 -18.07
N GLU A 140 21.67 3.19 -17.58
CA GLU A 140 22.09 3.46 -16.21
C GLU A 140 22.15 4.98 -15.97
N GLY A 141 21.55 5.43 -14.86
CA GLY A 141 21.47 6.85 -14.51
C GLY A 141 20.38 7.67 -15.22
N GLN A 142 19.57 7.05 -16.09
CA GLN A 142 18.38 7.73 -16.62
C GLN A 142 17.32 7.85 -15.53
N ALA A 143 16.88 9.09 -15.24
CA ALA A 143 15.97 9.39 -14.14
C ALA A 143 14.55 8.84 -14.36
N GLY A 144 14.06 8.85 -15.61
CA GLY A 144 12.70 8.44 -15.94
C GLY A 144 12.43 8.42 -17.44
N LEU A 145 11.15 8.33 -17.79
CA LEU A 145 10.64 8.22 -19.15
C LEU A 145 9.61 9.34 -19.41
N PRO A 146 9.57 9.90 -20.63
CA PRO A 146 8.44 10.71 -21.08
C PRO A 146 7.14 9.93 -21.01
N LEU A 147 6.05 10.58 -20.58
CA LEU A 147 4.74 9.95 -20.43
C LEU A 147 4.31 9.20 -21.70
N GLU A 148 4.53 9.80 -22.86
CA GLU A 148 4.20 9.23 -24.18
C GLU A 148 4.95 7.94 -24.50
N HIS A 149 6.07 7.66 -23.83
CA HIS A 149 6.90 6.47 -24.02
C HIS A 149 6.67 5.40 -22.96
N ILE A 150 5.98 5.69 -21.85
CA ILE A 150 5.78 4.71 -20.77
C ILE A 150 5.02 3.48 -21.28
N ARG A 151 3.96 3.68 -22.07
CA ARG A 151 3.16 2.56 -22.59
C ARG A 151 3.97 1.63 -23.48
N SER A 152 4.73 2.17 -24.44
CA SER A 152 5.55 1.33 -25.32
C SER A 152 6.62 0.58 -24.53
N ARG A 153 7.28 1.27 -23.59
CA ARG A 153 8.29 0.66 -22.72
C ARG A 153 7.70 -0.42 -21.81
N TYR A 154 6.50 -0.21 -21.27
CA TYR A 154 5.77 -1.22 -20.53
C TYR A 154 5.53 -2.49 -21.35
N ARG A 155 5.06 -2.35 -22.59
CA ARG A 155 4.80 -3.51 -23.46
C ARG A 155 6.09 -4.25 -23.86
N GLU A 156 7.23 -3.58 -23.85
CA GLU A 156 8.54 -4.21 -24.08
C GLU A 156 9.00 -4.99 -22.85
N VAL A 157 8.99 -4.34 -21.68
CA VAL A 157 9.57 -4.89 -20.45
C VAL A 157 8.72 -6.03 -19.90
N VAL A 158 7.39 -5.86 -19.81
CA VAL A 158 6.50 -6.82 -19.13
C VAL A 158 6.46 -8.18 -19.82
N ARG A 159 6.71 -8.25 -21.13
CA ARG A 159 6.81 -9.52 -21.87
C ARG A 159 7.97 -10.40 -21.40
N ASN A 160 8.99 -9.79 -20.80
CA ASN A 160 10.18 -10.49 -20.31
C ASN A 160 10.14 -10.74 -18.79
N VAL A 161 9.06 -10.33 -18.12
CA VAL A 161 8.94 -10.51 -16.67
C VAL A 161 8.55 -11.94 -16.35
N VAL A 162 9.31 -12.57 -15.46
CA VAL A 162 8.92 -13.83 -14.81
C VAL A 162 8.17 -13.48 -13.53
N MET A 163 6.84 -13.50 -13.58
CA MET A 163 5.99 -13.10 -12.46
C MET A 163 6.13 -14.05 -11.27
N ALA A 164 6.29 -13.49 -10.06
CA ALA A 164 6.52 -14.27 -8.85
C ALA A 164 5.82 -13.65 -7.62
N GLY A 165 6.52 -13.54 -6.51
CA GLY A 165 6.08 -13.01 -5.22
C GLY A 165 7.12 -13.34 -4.16
N PRO A 166 6.87 -13.05 -2.87
CA PRO A 166 5.68 -12.42 -2.29
C PRO A 166 5.46 -10.97 -2.73
N THR A 167 4.26 -10.46 -2.50
CA THR A 167 3.83 -9.09 -2.80
C THR A 167 3.96 -8.20 -1.57
N SER A 168 4.75 -7.12 -1.68
CA SER A 168 4.87 -6.04 -0.71
C SER A 168 5.05 -4.71 -1.44
N PHE A 169 4.41 -3.64 -0.98
CA PHE A 169 4.61 -2.31 -1.57
C PHE A 169 5.76 -1.54 -0.90
N ALA A 170 6.35 -2.09 0.16
CA ALA A 170 7.44 -1.46 0.87
C ALA A 170 8.62 -1.08 -0.05
N PRO A 171 9.10 -1.94 -0.98
CA PRO A 171 10.24 -1.57 -1.83
C PRO A 171 9.97 -0.35 -2.71
N ILE A 172 8.79 -0.29 -3.35
CA ILE A 172 8.45 0.81 -4.26
C ILE A 172 8.15 2.11 -3.51
N ILE A 173 7.48 2.04 -2.35
CA ILE A 173 7.25 3.21 -1.50
C ILE A 173 8.58 3.75 -0.98
N ASN A 174 9.49 2.88 -0.56
CA ASN A 174 10.82 3.27 -0.09
C ASN A 174 11.66 3.91 -1.19
N GLU A 175 11.59 3.42 -2.43
CA GLU A 175 12.31 4.09 -3.54
C GLU A 175 11.68 5.44 -3.87
N ALA A 176 10.36 5.58 -3.80
CA ALA A 176 9.72 6.89 -3.96
C ALA A 176 10.19 7.87 -2.87
N VAL A 177 10.33 7.41 -1.61
CA VAL A 177 10.92 8.21 -0.54
C VAL A 177 12.36 8.60 -0.86
N ASN A 178 13.17 7.70 -1.42
CA ASN A 178 14.54 8.01 -1.83
C ASN A 178 14.58 9.07 -2.94
N ILE A 179 13.69 9.00 -3.93
CA ILE A 179 13.54 10.01 -4.98
C ILE A 179 13.18 11.37 -4.36
N VAL A 180 12.11 11.41 -3.56
CA VAL A 180 11.64 12.64 -2.89
C VAL A 180 12.71 13.23 -1.96
N ASN A 181 13.49 12.38 -1.30
CA ASN A 181 14.60 12.84 -0.46
C ASN A 181 15.70 13.52 -1.28
N ARG A 182 16.00 13.00 -2.48
CA ARG A 182 17.02 13.55 -3.40
C ARG A 182 16.58 14.87 -4.03
N THR A 183 15.32 14.99 -4.42
CA THR A 183 14.76 16.16 -5.11
C THR A 183 14.31 17.24 -4.13
N GLY A 184 13.66 16.84 -3.03
CA GLY A 184 13.03 17.75 -2.09
C GLY A 184 11.64 18.24 -2.53
N ASP A 185 11.20 17.85 -3.72
CA ASP A 185 9.97 18.35 -4.34
C ASP A 185 8.77 17.47 -4.00
N PHE A 186 7.56 17.99 -4.23
CA PHE A 186 6.33 17.22 -4.10
C PHE A 186 6.24 16.15 -5.18
N HIS A 187 6.03 14.89 -4.77
CA HIS A 187 5.80 13.78 -5.69
C HIS A 187 4.49 13.06 -5.38
N ILE A 188 3.91 12.49 -6.44
CA ILE A 188 2.80 11.54 -6.36
C ILE A 188 3.31 10.19 -6.86
N LEU A 189 3.34 9.20 -5.97
CA LEU A 189 3.59 7.81 -6.33
C LEU A 189 2.26 7.15 -6.74
N VAL A 190 2.20 6.64 -7.96
CA VAL A 190 1.07 5.86 -8.48
C VAL A 190 1.47 4.39 -8.49
N ILE A 191 0.90 3.59 -7.60
CA ILE A 191 1.08 2.13 -7.56
C ILE A 191 -0.11 1.51 -8.29
N ILE A 192 0.15 0.73 -9.34
CA ILE A 192 -0.88 -0.04 -10.03
C ILE A 192 -0.67 -1.50 -9.63
N ALA A 193 -1.68 -2.10 -9.01
CA ALA A 193 -1.58 -3.47 -8.49
C ALA A 193 -2.94 -4.17 -8.40
N ASP A 194 -2.92 -5.49 -8.24
CA ASP A 194 -4.12 -6.31 -8.12
C ASP A 194 -4.63 -6.51 -6.68
N GLY A 195 -3.96 -5.85 -5.72
CA GLY A 195 -4.34 -5.78 -4.32
C GLY A 195 -3.92 -7.00 -3.49
N GLN A 196 -3.23 -7.98 -4.06
CA GLN A 196 -2.87 -9.22 -3.39
C GLN A 196 -1.58 -9.12 -2.56
N VAL A 197 -1.54 -8.23 -1.55
CA VAL A 197 -0.42 -8.22 -0.59
C VAL A 197 -0.31 -9.57 0.11
N THR A 198 0.88 -10.17 0.10
CA THR A 198 1.00 -11.57 0.51
C THR A 198 0.67 -11.77 1.98
N ARG A 199 -0.16 -12.78 2.24
CA ARG A 199 -0.58 -13.20 3.57
C ARG A 199 -0.44 -14.72 3.65
N SER A 200 0.28 -15.22 4.67
CA SER A 200 0.32 -16.67 4.90
C SER A 200 -1.04 -17.16 5.41
N VAL A 201 -1.44 -18.35 4.97
CA VAL A 201 -2.69 -19.02 5.38
C VAL A 201 -2.74 -19.33 6.88
N ASP A 202 -1.57 -19.41 7.52
CA ASP A 202 -1.45 -19.67 8.95
C ASP A 202 -1.66 -18.41 9.80
N ILE A 203 -1.74 -17.24 9.17
CA ILE A 203 -1.92 -15.96 9.86
C ILE A 203 -3.43 -15.78 10.13
N PRO A 204 -3.86 -15.80 11.42
CA PRO A 204 -5.27 -15.66 11.77
C PRO A 204 -5.86 -14.41 11.12
N PRO A 205 -7.14 -14.37 10.71
CA PRO A 205 -7.74 -13.25 9.97
C PRO A 205 -7.55 -11.85 10.61
N HIS A 206 -7.23 -11.78 11.90
CA HIS A 206 -6.98 -10.59 12.70
C HIS A 206 -5.48 -10.30 12.97
N ALA A 207 -4.56 -11.00 12.31
CA ALA A 207 -3.14 -10.72 12.41
C ALA A 207 -2.63 -10.08 11.11
N VAL A 208 -1.63 -9.21 11.22
CA VAL A 208 -0.99 -8.58 10.06
C VAL A 208 0.11 -9.49 9.54
N SER A 209 0.15 -9.73 8.24
CA SER A 209 1.26 -10.46 7.63
C SER A 209 2.58 -9.69 7.71
N LYS A 210 3.70 -10.39 7.48
CA LYS A 210 5.00 -9.72 7.33
C LYS A 210 4.95 -8.63 6.24
N ASN A 211 4.40 -8.96 5.08
CA ASN A 211 4.36 -8.05 3.93
C ASN A 211 3.35 -6.89 4.13
N GLU A 212 2.22 -7.16 4.79
CA GLU A 212 1.26 -6.11 5.20
C GLU A 212 1.92 -5.15 6.20
N LYS A 213 2.67 -5.66 7.18
CA LYS A 213 3.38 -4.85 8.17
C LYS A 213 4.45 -3.99 7.53
N GLU A 214 5.30 -4.58 6.68
CA GLU A 214 6.33 -3.84 5.94
C GLU A 214 5.73 -2.74 5.07
N THR A 215 4.57 -2.99 4.44
CA THR A 215 3.84 -1.99 3.66
C THR A 215 3.31 -0.86 4.55
N ILE A 216 2.67 -1.18 5.68
CA ILE A 216 2.17 -0.19 6.66
C ILE A 216 3.31 0.68 7.19
N ASP A 217 4.45 0.07 7.53
CA ASP A 217 5.62 0.77 8.04
C ASP A 217 6.19 1.72 6.96
N ALA A 218 6.23 1.30 5.69
CA ALA A 218 6.67 2.14 4.58
C ALA A 218 5.72 3.33 4.33
N ILE A 219 4.40 3.12 4.33
CA ILE A 219 3.40 4.22 4.19
C ILE A 219 3.56 5.22 5.34
N THR A 220 3.67 4.71 6.56
CA THR A 220 3.87 5.53 7.77
C THR A 220 5.15 6.34 7.68
N TYR A 221 6.26 5.73 7.25
CA TYR A 221 7.53 6.43 7.07
C TYR A 221 7.45 7.50 5.98
N ALA A 222 6.82 7.19 4.84
CA ALA A 222 6.59 8.08 3.71
C ALA A 222 5.84 9.36 4.10
N SER A 223 4.93 9.30 5.09
CA SER A 223 4.22 10.49 5.61
C SER A 223 5.14 11.55 6.26
N SER A 224 6.45 11.28 6.38
CA SER A 224 7.47 12.24 6.79
C SER A 224 8.05 13.10 5.65
N PHE A 225 7.61 12.86 4.42
CA PHE A 225 8.11 13.47 3.20
C PHE A 225 6.97 14.13 2.41
N PRO A 226 7.26 15.06 1.48
CA PRO A 226 6.25 15.61 0.55
C PRO A 226 5.87 14.57 -0.52
N LEU A 227 5.27 13.46 -0.08
CA LEU A 227 4.91 12.32 -0.92
C LEU A 227 3.45 11.92 -0.67
N SER A 228 2.67 11.96 -1.74
CA SER A 228 1.33 11.37 -1.82
C SER A 228 1.39 10.03 -2.52
N ILE A 229 0.59 9.05 -2.09
CA ILE A 229 0.52 7.72 -2.70
C ILE A 229 -0.90 7.47 -3.18
N ILE A 230 -1.04 7.11 -4.46
CA ILE A 230 -2.29 6.62 -5.05
C ILE A 230 -2.07 5.15 -5.40
N MET A 231 -2.80 4.26 -4.73
CA MET A 231 -2.85 2.84 -5.11
C MET A 231 -4.10 2.58 -5.95
N VAL A 232 -3.89 2.22 -7.20
CA VAL A 232 -4.95 1.88 -8.16
C VAL A 232 -5.09 0.36 -8.23
N GLY A 233 -6.22 -0.13 -7.73
CA GLY A 233 -6.62 -1.52 -7.79
C GLY A 233 -7.16 -1.91 -9.16
N VAL A 234 -6.43 -2.75 -9.89
CA VAL A 234 -6.85 -3.38 -11.14
C VAL A 234 -7.13 -4.87 -10.95
N GLY A 235 -8.11 -5.42 -11.64
CA GLY A 235 -8.53 -6.81 -11.46
C GLY A 235 -9.69 -6.99 -10.46
N ASP A 236 -9.78 -8.22 -9.96
CA ASP A 236 -10.90 -8.74 -9.20
C ASP A 236 -10.82 -8.47 -7.69
N GLY A 237 -9.66 -8.05 -7.18
CA GLY A 237 -9.37 -7.97 -5.75
C GLY A 237 -9.23 -9.36 -5.10
N PRO A 238 -9.49 -9.51 -3.80
CA PRO A 238 -10.26 -8.58 -2.96
C PRO A 238 -9.43 -7.39 -2.44
N TRP A 239 -10.11 -6.37 -1.88
CA TRP A 239 -9.53 -5.03 -1.63
C TRP A 239 -9.45 -4.61 -0.16
N GLU A 240 -9.72 -5.51 0.80
CA GLU A 240 -9.86 -5.12 2.21
C GLU A 240 -8.57 -4.52 2.78
N SER A 241 -7.40 -5.09 2.45
CA SER A 241 -6.12 -4.53 2.92
C SER A 241 -5.86 -3.14 2.34
N MET A 242 -6.31 -2.88 1.09
CA MET A 242 -6.17 -1.56 0.47
C MET A 242 -7.08 -0.52 1.13
N ILE A 243 -8.33 -0.90 1.39
CA ILE A 243 -9.29 -0.07 2.14
C ILE A 243 -8.77 0.19 3.57
N TYR A 244 -8.09 -0.79 4.17
CA TYR A 244 -7.47 -0.63 5.48
C TYR A 244 -6.34 0.40 5.47
N PHE A 245 -5.43 0.34 4.49
CA PHE A 245 -4.31 1.28 4.34
C PHE A 245 -4.78 2.71 4.06
N ASP A 246 -5.85 2.85 3.29
CA ASP A 246 -6.51 4.11 2.96
C ASP A 246 -7.10 4.79 4.21
N ASN A 247 -7.94 4.07 4.97
CA ASN A 247 -8.83 4.71 5.93
C ASN A 247 -8.42 4.60 7.41
N TYR A 248 -7.53 3.66 7.78
CA TYR A 248 -7.35 3.27 9.19
C TYR A 248 -5.91 3.36 9.72
N LEU A 249 -4.96 3.88 8.94
CA LEU A 249 -3.58 4.06 9.42
C LEU A 249 -3.47 5.26 10.37
N VAL A 250 -3.34 4.99 11.67
CA VAL A 250 -3.31 6.02 12.73
C VAL A 250 -1.91 6.57 13.06
N HIS A 251 -0.84 5.93 12.58
CA HIS A 251 0.54 6.31 12.93
C HIS A 251 1.25 7.17 11.89
N ARG A 252 0.65 7.34 10.71
CA ARG A 252 1.11 8.31 9.70
C ARG A 252 0.94 9.74 10.22
N LYS A 253 1.77 10.66 9.75
CA LYS A 253 1.73 12.08 10.17
C LYS A 253 0.58 12.85 9.54
N PHE A 254 0.20 12.47 8.32
CA PHE A 254 -0.99 12.91 7.62
C PHE A 254 -1.53 11.77 6.78
N ASP A 255 -2.78 11.85 6.36
CA ASP A 255 -3.32 10.92 5.35
C ASP A 255 -2.57 11.09 4.02
N ASN A 256 -1.73 10.13 3.67
CA ASN A 256 -0.86 10.19 2.50
C ASN A 256 -1.08 9.04 1.51
N PHE A 257 -2.18 8.29 1.65
CA PHE A 257 -2.46 7.09 0.87
C PHE A 257 -3.93 7.05 0.46
N GLN A 258 -4.18 7.11 -0.85
CA GLN A 258 -5.50 6.96 -1.47
C GLN A 258 -5.60 5.59 -2.15
N PHE A 259 -6.66 4.82 -1.89
CA PHE A 259 -7.02 3.65 -2.67
C PHE A 259 -8.11 3.94 -3.71
N VAL A 260 -7.96 3.45 -4.94
CA VAL A 260 -8.95 3.57 -6.03
C VAL A 260 -9.19 2.25 -6.74
N GLU A 261 -10.44 1.77 -6.74
CA GLU A 261 -10.83 0.52 -7.40
C GLU A 261 -11.26 0.77 -8.87
N TYR A 262 -10.34 0.56 -9.82
CA TYR A 262 -10.49 0.92 -11.24
C TYR A 262 -11.74 0.30 -11.89
N HIS A 263 -11.93 -1.01 -11.75
CA HIS A 263 -13.05 -1.72 -12.39
C HIS A 263 -14.40 -1.39 -11.76
N LYS A 264 -14.44 -1.09 -10.46
CA LYS A 264 -15.69 -0.65 -9.80
C LYS A 264 -16.15 0.70 -10.34
N ILE A 265 -15.23 1.61 -10.64
CA ILE A 265 -15.57 2.92 -11.22
C ILE A 265 -15.96 2.77 -12.68
N THR A 266 -15.09 2.14 -13.48
CA THR A 266 -15.26 2.09 -14.93
C THR A 266 -16.43 1.21 -15.38
N SER A 267 -16.87 0.23 -14.57
CA SER A 267 -18.06 -0.58 -14.85
C SER A 267 -19.39 0.17 -14.72
N GLN A 268 -19.42 1.32 -14.04
CA GLN A 268 -20.64 2.12 -13.84
C GLN A 268 -21.00 2.98 -15.06
N PHE A 269 -20.08 3.15 -16.01
CA PHE A 269 -20.25 4.05 -17.14
C PHE A 269 -20.05 3.29 -18.45
N SER A 270 -20.76 3.69 -19.51
CA SER A 270 -20.59 3.09 -20.84
C SER A 270 -19.65 3.90 -21.73
N ASP A 271 -19.71 5.21 -21.61
CA ASP A 271 -18.91 6.15 -22.42
C ASP A 271 -17.44 6.17 -21.98
N PRO A 272 -16.47 5.95 -22.89
CA PRO A 272 -15.03 5.91 -22.55
C PRO A 272 -14.51 7.20 -21.93
N GLN A 273 -14.92 8.38 -22.42
CA GLN A 273 -14.46 9.65 -21.87
C GLN A 273 -14.96 9.86 -20.44
N THR A 274 -16.19 9.45 -20.17
CA THR A 274 -16.79 9.50 -18.83
C THR A 274 -16.06 8.55 -17.88
N LYS A 275 -15.69 7.33 -18.33
CA LYS A 275 -14.89 6.39 -17.53
C LYS A 275 -13.55 7.01 -17.14
N GLU A 276 -12.81 7.55 -18.10
CA GLU A 276 -11.51 8.19 -17.88
C GLU A 276 -11.66 9.36 -16.88
N ALA A 277 -12.65 10.23 -17.09
CA ALA A 277 -12.88 11.40 -16.24
C ALA A 277 -13.29 11.02 -14.80
N GLN A 278 -14.12 9.99 -14.63
CA GLN A 278 -14.56 9.53 -13.30
C GLN A 278 -13.45 8.80 -12.57
N PHE A 279 -12.66 7.98 -13.27
CA PHE A 279 -11.48 7.37 -12.69
C PHE A 279 -10.46 8.42 -12.25
N ALA A 280 -10.13 9.38 -13.12
CA ALA A 280 -9.22 10.48 -12.81
C ALA A 280 -9.69 11.32 -11.61
N LEU A 281 -11.00 11.61 -11.53
CA LEU A 281 -11.61 12.30 -10.39
C LEU A 281 -11.36 11.56 -9.08
N GLN A 282 -11.62 10.25 -9.06
CA GLN A 282 -11.45 9.43 -7.86
C GLN A 282 -9.97 9.26 -7.48
N ALA A 283 -9.08 9.06 -8.46
CA ALA A 283 -7.63 8.99 -8.24
C ALA A 283 -7.06 10.25 -7.58
N LEU A 284 -7.63 11.42 -7.88
CA LEU A 284 -7.12 12.70 -7.41
C LEU A 284 -7.91 13.30 -6.24
N MET A 285 -8.86 12.56 -5.68
CA MET A 285 -9.82 13.08 -4.69
C MET A 285 -9.12 13.70 -3.48
N GLU A 286 -8.10 13.03 -2.95
CA GLU A 286 -7.39 13.47 -1.74
C GLU A 286 -6.20 14.41 -2.00
N ILE A 287 -5.64 14.40 -3.22
CA ILE A 287 -4.39 15.11 -3.53
C ILE A 287 -4.43 16.61 -3.14
N PRO A 288 -5.52 17.38 -3.36
CA PRO A 288 -5.58 18.77 -2.92
C PRO A 288 -5.39 18.96 -1.40
N ASP A 289 -5.98 18.08 -0.59
CA ASP A 289 -5.94 18.16 0.88
C ASP A 289 -4.61 17.63 1.42
N GLN A 290 -4.09 16.55 0.82
CA GLN A 290 -2.76 16.02 1.10
C GLN A 290 -1.67 17.07 0.82
N TYR A 291 -1.71 17.72 -0.34
CA TYR A 291 -0.76 18.78 -0.71
C TYR A 291 -0.86 19.98 0.25
N ARG A 292 -2.08 20.40 0.62
CA ARG A 292 -2.27 21.49 1.58
C ARG A 292 -1.67 21.16 2.95
N THR A 293 -1.78 19.90 3.38
CA THR A 293 -1.18 19.40 4.61
C THR A 293 0.35 19.37 4.55
N ILE A 294 0.92 18.87 3.44
CA ILE A 294 2.36 18.88 3.16
C ILE A 294 2.94 20.31 3.27
N LYS A 295 2.24 21.30 2.71
CA LYS A 295 2.61 22.71 2.84
C LYS A 295 2.51 23.21 4.28
N ALA A 296 1.42 22.90 4.98
CA ALA A 296 1.24 23.30 6.38
C ALA A 296 2.30 22.69 7.32
N MET A 297 2.87 21.54 6.95
CA MET A 297 3.96 20.88 7.67
C MET A 297 5.36 21.39 7.29
N ASN A 298 5.45 22.38 6.39
CA ASN A 298 6.69 22.93 5.84
C ASN A 298 7.63 21.84 5.30
N TYR A 299 7.08 20.85 4.59
CA TYR A 299 7.89 19.78 4.01
C TYR A 299 8.67 20.24 2.78
N LEU A 300 8.07 21.12 1.96
CA LEU A 300 8.70 21.68 0.75
C LEU A 300 9.84 22.65 1.08
N ASP A 301 9.75 23.35 2.22
CA ASP A 301 10.79 24.30 2.66
C ASP A 301 12.09 23.61 3.11
N ARG A 302 12.05 22.28 3.33
CA ARG A 302 13.22 21.51 3.78
C ARG A 302 14.22 21.26 2.65
N GLY A 303 13.76 21.33 1.40
CA GLY A 303 14.56 21.02 0.22
C GLY A 303 15.15 19.60 0.22
N PRO A 304 16.14 19.33 -0.65
CA PRO A 304 16.85 18.06 -0.70
C PRO A 304 17.47 17.73 0.67
N PHE A 305 17.08 16.61 1.26
CA PHE A 305 17.64 16.13 2.52
C PHE A 305 18.99 15.48 2.23
N ARG A 306 20.05 16.30 2.13
CA ARG A 306 21.31 15.87 1.51
C ARG A 306 22.02 14.70 2.19
N VAL A 307 21.70 14.32 3.43
CA VAL A 307 22.10 13.02 4.02
C VAL A 307 21.19 12.71 5.21
N ARG A 308 20.13 11.92 5.01
CA ARG A 308 19.46 11.22 6.12
C ARG A 308 20.14 9.86 6.30
N THR A 309 20.73 9.60 7.46
CA THR A 309 21.40 8.32 7.78
C THR A 309 20.42 7.16 7.95
N ASP A 310 19.12 7.45 7.99
CA ASP A 310 18.02 6.53 8.25
C ASP A 310 17.15 6.24 7.00
N LEU A 311 17.61 6.60 5.80
CA LEU A 311 16.87 6.27 4.58
C LEU A 311 16.80 4.75 4.33
N PRO A 312 15.66 4.24 3.84
CA PRO A 312 15.52 2.83 3.51
C PRO A 312 16.42 2.48 2.33
N ARG A 313 17.20 1.40 2.48
CA ARG A 313 17.97 0.83 1.38
C ARG A 313 17.04 0.05 0.47
N VAL A 314 17.04 0.37 -0.82
CA VAL A 314 16.33 -0.35 -1.86
C VAL A 314 17.31 -0.78 -2.93
N ASP A 315 17.33 -2.07 -3.26
CA ASP A 315 18.08 -2.58 -4.41
C ASP A 315 17.25 -2.34 -5.67
N ILE A 316 17.87 -1.74 -6.70
CA ILE A 316 17.24 -1.44 -7.99
C ILE A 316 17.90 -2.28 -9.07
N PHE A 317 17.15 -3.20 -9.65
CA PHE A 317 17.61 -4.08 -10.74
C PHE A 317 17.41 -3.43 -12.12
N PRO A 318 18.20 -3.84 -13.12
CA PRO A 318 17.94 -3.46 -14.51
C PRO A 318 16.61 -4.08 -15.01
N PRO A 319 16.05 -3.57 -16.12
CA PRO A 319 14.85 -4.15 -16.71
C PRO A 319 15.04 -5.64 -17.07
N PRO A 320 14.05 -6.51 -16.85
CA PRO A 320 14.05 -7.90 -17.31
C PRO A 320 14.35 -8.03 -18.80
N GLN A 321 15.27 -8.95 -19.12
CA GLN A 321 15.74 -9.19 -20.48
C GLN A 321 15.00 -10.39 -21.11
N PRO A 322 14.78 -10.41 -22.43
CA PRO A 322 14.22 -11.58 -23.11
C PRO A 322 15.05 -12.83 -22.84
N ILE A 323 14.38 -13.97 -22.68
CA ILE A 323 15.01 -15.28 -22.58
C ILE A 323 15.43 -15.74 -23.99
N GLU A 324 16.33 -15.01 -24.65
CA GLU A 324 16.97 -15.45 -25.89
C GLU A 324 18.41 -15.93 -25.58
N HIS A 325 18.59 -17.25 -25.64
CA HIS A 325 19.87 -17.97 -25.62
C HIS A 325 20.79 -17.75 -24.41
N VAL A 326 20.50 -18.44 -23.30
CA VAL A 326 21.55 -18.92 -22.37
C VAL A 326 22.33 -20.07 -23.04
N HIS A 327 23.00 -19.76 -24.15
CA HIS A 327 24.12 -20.52 -24.67
C HIS A 327 25.02 -19.53 -25.41
N GLN A 328 26.25 -19.40 -24.89
CA GLN A 328 27.39 -18.61 -25.41
C GLN A 328 27.55 -17.20 -24.85
N SER A 329 27.93 -17.12 -23.57
CA SER A 329 29.06 -16.27 -23.20
C SER A 329 29.90 -16.95 -22.11
N ASN A 330 31.20 -16.97 -22.36
CA ASN A 330 32.25 -17.66 -21.59
C ASN A 330 32.29 -17.19 -20.12
N TYR A 331 31.87 -18.05 -19.19
CA TYR A 331 32.60 -18.18 -17.94
C TYR A 331 33.57 -19.35 -18.11
N GLY A 332 34.86 -19.02 -18.12
CA GLY A 332 35.94 -19.98 -18.27
C GLY A 332 35.80 -21.11 -17.25
N VAL A 333 35.54 -22.31 -17.75
CA VAL A 333 35.69 -23.54 -16.98
C VAL A 333 37.15 -23.60 -16.55
N PHE A 334 37.38 -23.44 -15.25
CA PHE A 334 38.66 -23.79 -14.64
C PHE A 334 38.79 -25.32 -14.75
N GLN A 335 39.46 -25.80 -15.80
CA GLN A 335 39.83 -27.20 -15.93
C GLN A 335 40.98 -27.49 -14.95
N PRO A 336 40.84 -28.42 -14.00
CA PRO A 336 41.98 -28.94 -13.28
C PRO A 336 42.80 -29.80 -14.25
N GLN A 337 44.06 -29.44 -14.47
CA GLN A 337 45.02 -30.30 -15.15
C GLN A 337 45.24 -31.58 -14.32
N THR A 338 44.69 -32.70 -14.80
CA THR A 338 45.06 -34.03 -14.27
C THR A 338 46.23 -34.56 -15.08
N GLN A 339 47.42 -34.60 -14.44
CA GLN A 339 48.55 -35.38 -14.91
C GLN A 339 48.19 -36.88 -14.85
N ALA A 340 48.49 -37.57 -15.95
CA ALA A 340 48.26 -38.99 -16.11
C ALA A 340 49.28 -39.81 -15.31
N HIS A 341 48.81 -40.71 -14.45
CA HIS A 341 49.55 -41.91 -14.08
C HIS A 341 48.61 -43.12 -13.95
N SER A 342 48.71 -43.98 -14.96
CA SER A 342 48.71 -45.45 -14.98
C SER A 342 47.74 -46.25 -14.10
N ALA A 343 46.94 -47.05 -14.79
CA ALA A 343 45.99 -48.04 -14.29
C ALA A 343 46.63 -49.23 -13.55
N ALA A 344 45.89 -49.79 -12.60
CA ALA A 344 45.81 -51.24 -12.38
C ALA A 344 44.42 -51.63 -11.83
N THR A 345 43.95 -52.74 -12.37
CA THR A 345 42.61 -53.34 -12.43
C THR A 345 42.12 -53.95 -11.11
N ALA A 346 40.79 -53.98 -10.86
CA ALA A 346 40.02 -55.25 -10.68
C ALA A 346 38.57 -55.05 -10.14
N THR A 347 37.62 -55.59 -10.93
CA THR A 347 36.36 -56.29 -10.57
C THR A 347 35.15 -55.59 -9.92
N THR A 348 34.15 -55.33 -10.78
CA THR A 348 32.74 -55.85 -10.78
C THR A 348 32.14 -56.25 -9.41
N THR A 349 30.98 -55.73 -8.97
CA THR A 349 29.65 -56.18 -9.42
C THR A 349 28.51 -55.28 -8.89
N THR A 350 27.54 -55.08 -9.77
CA THR A 350 26.24 -54.40 -9.72
C THR A 350 25.29 -54.89 -8.60
N GLN A 351 24.52 -53.99 -7.97
CA GLN A 351 23.04 -54.03 -8.04
C GLN A 351 22.34 -52.82 -7.40
N TYR A 352 21.27 -52.42 -8.08
CA TYR A 352 20.35 -51.31 -7.87
C TYR A 352 19.44 -51.49 -6.64
N GLY A 353 19.03 -50.37 -6.03
CA GLY A 353 17.94 -50.33 -5.04
C GLY A 353 17.56 -48.92 -4.59
N GLN A 354 16.73 -48.27 -5.42
CA GLN A 354 15.70 -47.27 -5.08
C GLN A 354 16.04 -46.00 -4.28
N ALA A 355 15.72 -44.88 -4.95
CA ALA A 355 15.75 -43.52 -4.46
C ALA A 355 14.59 -43.21 -3.51
N THR A 356 14.91 -42.53 -2.42
CA THR A 356 14.01 -41.62 -1.69
C THR A 356 14.83 -40.44 -1.15
N SER A 357 14.39 -39.22 -1.45
CA SER A 357 14.96 -37.94 -1.03
C SER A 357 15.08 -37.82 0.50
N PRO A 358 16.11 -37.15 1.05
CA PRO A 358 16.08 -36.70 2.44
C PRO A 358 15.80 -35.20 2.54
N SER A 359 14.73 -34.92 3.28
CA SER A 359 14.40 -33.66 3.91
C SER A 359 15.46 -33.22 4.94
N ALA A 360 15.38 -31.93 5.30
CA ALA A 360 16.21 -31.21 6.24
C ALA A 360 16.49 -31.91 7.60
N PRO A 361 17.62 -31.63 8.27
CA PRO A 361 17.95 -32.24 9.56
C PRO A 361 17.15 -31.64 10.72
N LEU A 362 16.57 -32.54 11.52
CA LEU A 362 16.05 -32.31 12.86
C LEU A 362 17.20 -32.22 13.87
N PHE A 363 17.18 -31.17 14.69
CA PHE A 363 18.07 -30.99 15.84
C PHE A 363 17.54 -31.83 17.01
N GLY A 364 18.37 -32.73 17.55
CA GLY A 364 18.08 -33.57 18.73
C GLY A 364 19.13 -33.36 19.82
N SER A 365 18.64 -33.18 21.04
CA SER A 365 19.35 -32.86 22.28
C SER A 365 20.34 -33.92 22.78
N ALA A 366 21.32 -33.47 23.57
CA ALA A 366 21.86 -34.22 24.70
C ALA A 366 22.34 -33.25 25.79
N ASP A 367 21.91 -33.53 27.02
CA ASP A 367 22.16 -32.81 28.26
C ASP A 367 23.64 -32.84 28.71
N ASP A 368 24.09 -31.75 29.34
CA ASP A 368 24.89 -31.90 30.57
C ASP A 368 24.80 -30.66 31.46
N ALA A 369 24.57 -30.91 32.75
CA ALA A 369 24.26 -29.92 33.77
C ALA A 369 25.52 -29.22 34.32
N ARG A 370 25.42 -27.90 34.57
CA ARG A 370 25.62 -27.27 35.90
C ARG A 370 25.77 -25.75 35.85
N ASN A 371 25.14 -25.14 36.85
CA ASN A 371 25.37 -23.83 37.47
C ASN A 371 24.58 -22.63 36.95
N GLY A 372 23.75 -22.10 37.86
CA GLY A 372 22.73 -21.09 37.59
C GLY A 372 23.25 -19.67 37.58
N SER A 373 22.69 -18.88 36.66
CA SER A 373 22.41 -17.46 36.83
C SER A 373 21.26 -17.11 35.87
N ALA A 374 20.11 -16.76 36.44
CA ALA A 374 18.89 -16.47 35.70
C ALA A 374 19.10 -15.28 34.75
N ARG A 375 18.83 -15.49 33.46
CA ARG A 375 18.77 -14.45 32.44
C ARG A 375 17.28 -14.25 32.06
N PRO A 376 16.71 -13.04 32.10
CA PRO A 376 15.27 -12.87 31.90
C PRO A 376 14.89 -13.16 30.45
N THR A 377 13.80 -13.92 30.28
CA THR A 377 13.13 -14.13 29.00
C THR A 377 12.66 -12.80 28.42
N LEU A 378 13.03 -12.54 27.17
CA LEU A 378 12.53 -11.42 26.38
C LEU A 378 11.03 -11.59 26.17
N GLN A 379 10.23 -10.85 26.95
CA GLN A 379 8.83 -10.61 26.61
C GLN A 379 8.80 -9.85 25.29
N HIS A 380 8.24 -10.49 24.26
CA HIS A 380 7.88 -9.85 23.00
C HIS A 380 6.87 -8.76 23.34
N ARG A 381 7.32 -7.51 23.40
CA ARG A 381 6.43 -6.36 23.54
C ARG A 381 5.67 -6.24 22.22
N SER A 382 4.37 -6.55 22.21
CA SER A 382 3.52 -6.12 21.09
C SER A 382 3.59 -4.60 21.02
N SER A 383 3.67 -4.08 19.79
CA SER A 383 3.62 -2.64 19.60
C SER A 383 2.20 -2.15 19.91
N ARG A 384 2.07 -0.90 20.36
CA ARG A 384 0.75 -0.29 20.60
C ARG A 384 -0.14 -0.28 19.34
N ALA A 385 0.47 -0.35 18.15
CA ALA A 385 -0.21 -0.49 16.86
C ALA A 385 -0.81 -1.89 16.68
N GLU A 386 -0.11 -2.94 17.12
CA GLU A 386 -0.59 -4.33 17.09
C GLU A 386 -1.80 -4.49 18.01
N ASP A 387 -1.76 -3.88 19.20
CA ASP A 387 -2.88 -3.91 20.15
C ASP A 387 -4.12 -3.16 19.63
N GLU A 388 -3.92 -2.03 18.94
CA GLU A 388 -5.03 -1.21 18.43
C GLU A 388 -5.69 -1.85 17.20
N LEU A 389 -4.90 -2.44 16.30
CA LEU A 389 -5.44 -3.17 15.17
C LEU A 389 -6.21 -4.42 15.59
N ALA A 390 -5.69 -5.16 16.58
CA ALA A 390 -6.40 -6.29 17.16
C ALA A 390 -7.77 -5.86 17.71
N ARG A 391 -7.85 -4.73 18.43
CA ARG A 391 -9.12 -4.19 18.92
C ARG A 391 -10.09 -3.79 17.81
N LEU A 392 -9.59 -3.17 16.75
CA LEU A 392 -10.43 -2.75 15.62
C LEU A 392 -10.94 -3.97 14.84
N GLN A 393 -10.11 -5.00 14.66
CA GLN A 393 -10.53 -6.25 14.02
C GLN A 393 -11.52 -7.04 14.89
N ASP A 394 -11.32 -7.09 16.21
CA ASP A 394 -12.29 -7.64 17.16
C ASP A 394 -13.64 -6.92 17.07
N SER A 395 -13.63 -5.59 16.84
CA SER A 395 -14.86 -4.82 16.67
C SER A 395 -15.68 -5.22 15.43
N LEU A 396 -15.04 -5.83 14.42
CA LEU A 396 -15.71 -6.33 13.19
C LEU A 396 -16.23 -7.75 13.34
N LEU A 397 -15.84 -8.47 14.40
CA LEU A 397 -16.28 -9.84 14.67
C LEU A 397 -17.66 -9.85 15.33
N CYS A 398 -18.41 -10.90 15.04
CA CYS A 398 -19.72 -11.14 15.62
C CYS A 398 -19.58 -11.34 17.14
N SER A 399 -20.21 -10.47 17.92
CA SER A 399 -20.18 -10.49 19.38
C SER A 399 -20.80 -11.72 20.05
N ILE A 400 -21.25 -12.71 19.27
CA ILE A 400 -21.80 -13.98 19.77
C ILE A 400 -20.79 -15.10 19.65
N CYS A 401 -20.17 -15.24 18.47
CA CYS A 401 -19.23 -16.33 18.24
C CYS A 401 -17.78 -15.89 18.29
N GLU A 402 -17.50 -14.58 18.23
CA GLU A 402 -16.15 -13.99 18.23
C GLU A 402 -15.22 -14.50 17.11
N GLU A 403 -15.75 -15.31 16.18
CA GLU A 403 -14.99 -15.95 15.10
C GLU A 403 -15.29 -15.36 13.72
N ARG A 404 -16.55 -14.97 13.47
CA ARG A 404 -17.06 -14.64 12.12
C ARG A 404 -17.34 -13.16 12.01
N LYS A 405 -17.02 -12.56 10.87
CA LYS A 405 -17.31 -11.15 10.58
C LYS A 405 -18.82 -10.85 10.64
N LYS A 406 -19.16 -9.64 11.07
CA LYS A 406 -20.52 -9.10 10.99
C LYS A 406 -20.89 -8.88 9.52
N ASP A 407 -21.85 -9.64 9.02
CA ASP A 407 -22.33 -9.58 7.63
C ASP A 407 -23.86 -9.49 7.55
N THR A 408 -24.55 -9.43 8.69
CA THR A 408 -26.00 -9.42 8.80
C THR A 408 -26.45 -8.32 9.74
N VAL A 409 -27.27 -7.39 9.24
CA VAL A 409 -27.83 -6.26 9.99
C VAL A 409 -29.29 -6.53 10.30
N PHE A 410 -29.71 -6.29 11.54
CA PHE A 410 -31.12 -6.32 11.95
C PHE A 410 -31.81 -4.98 11.73
N GLN A 411 -33.14 -4.95 11.74
CA GLN A 411 -33.89 -3.70 11.58
C GLN A 411 -33.62 -2.63 12.66
N CYS A 412 -33.01 -3.02 13.78
CA CYS A 412 -32.59 -2.13 14.85
C CYS A 412 -31.19 -1.51 14.62
N GLY A 413 -30.53 -1.82 13.50
CA GLY A 413 -29.19 -1.33 13.15
C GLY A 413 -28.03 -2.14 13.74
N HIS A 414 -28.29 -3.09 14.63
CA HIS A 414 -27.26 -3.95 15.23
C HIS A 414 -26.89 -5.13 14.32
N GLU A 415 -25.64 -5.58 14.43
CA GLU A 415 -25.04 -6.50 13.46
C GLU A 415 -24.51 -7.78 14.12
N THR A 416 -24.60 -8.90 13.38
CA THR A 416 -24.03 -10.21 13.72
C THR A 416 -23.53 -10.91 12.47
N CYS A 417 -22.86 -12.06 12.60
CA CYS A 417 -22.63 -12.93 11.45
C CYS A 417 -23.92 -13.70 11.11
N GLN A 418 -24.08 -14.09 9.84
CA GLN A 418 -25.27 -14.75 9.32
C GLN A 418 -25.62 -16.01 10.12
N LYS A 419 -24.62 -16.87 10.34
CA LYS A 419 -24.79 -18.11 11.12
C LYS A 419 -25.33 -17.86 12.52
N CYS A 420 -24.93 -16.78 13.19
CA CYS A 420 -25.46 -16.48 14.52
C CYS A 420 -26.82 -15.79 14.43
N GLY A 421 -27.00 -14.87 13.47
CA GLY A 421 -28.24 -14.13 13.27
C GLY A 421 -29.45 -15.01 12.91
N ASP A 422 -29.24 -16.15 12.25
CA ASP A 422 -30.29 -17.08 11.85
C ASP A 422 -31.01 -17.73 13.05
N PHE A 423 -30.34 -17.89 14.19
CA PHE A 423 -30.90 -18.53 15.39
C PHE A 423 -31.46 -17.55 16.43
N LEU A 424 -31.39 -16.23 16.18
CA LEU A 424 -31.82 -15.22 17.14
C LEU A 424 -33.26 -14.78 16.87
N SER A 425 -34.11 -14.82 17.90
CA SER A 425 -35.46 -14.23 17.86
C SER A 425 -35.49 -12.76 18.33
N HIS A 426 -34.50 -12.35 19.13
CA HIS A 426 -34.35 -10.99 19.65
C HIS A 426 -32.89 -10.52 19.49
N CYS A 427 -32.70 -9.23 19.25
CA CYS A 427 -31.38 -8.63 19.13
C CYS A 427 -30.60 -8.77 20.45
N PRO A 428 -29.35 -9.27 20.44
CA PRO A 428 -28.56 -9.48 21.66
C PRO A 428 -28.14 -8.16 22.31
N LEU A 429 -28.13 -7.05 21.56
CA LEU A 429 -27.68 -5.73 22.04
C LEU A 429 -28.84 -4.89 22.61
N CYS A 430 -29.95 -4.77 21.88
CA CYS A 430 -31.09 -3.94 22.30
C CYS A 430 -32.35 -4.71 22.71
N ARG A 431 -32.34 -6.05 22.63
CA ARG A 431 -33.46 -6.95 22.99
C ARG A 431 -34.73 -6.77 22.17
N GLN A 432 -34.70 -5.97 21.10
CA GLN A 432 -35.83 -5.84 20.18
C GLN A 432 -36.06 -7.14 19.39
N GLN A 433 -37.32 -7.53 19.20
CA GLN A 433 -37.68 -8.71 18.41
C GLN A 433 -37.20 -8.54 16.96
N ILE A 434 -36.52 -9.54 16.39
CA ILE A 434 -35.93 -9.45 15.03
C ILE A 434 -37.00 -9.80 13.99
N GLN A 435 -37.27 -8.86 13.07
CA GLN A 435 -38.25 -9.03 11.99
C GLN A 435 -37.58 -9.06 10.62
N VAL A 436 -36.47 -8.33 10.45
CA VAL A 436 -35.76 -8.23 9.17
C VAL A 436 -34.29 -8.53 9.41
N ARG A 437 -33.70 -9.35 8.53
CA ARG A 437 -32.27 -9.63 8.45
C ARG A 437 -31.80 -9.24 7.07
N ILE A 438 -30.88 -8.29 6.99
CA ILE A 438 -30.32 -7.82 5.72
C ILE A 438 -28.88 -8.31 5.66
N LYS A 439 -28.57 -9.15 4.67
CA LYS A 439 -27.20 -9.57 4.40
C LYS A 439 -26.47 -8.44 3.69
N ARG A 440 -25.33 -8.03 4.23
CA ARG A 440 -24.40 -7.12 3.55
C ARG A 440 -23.62 -7.96 2.54
N PHE A 441 -23.64 -7.54 1.28
CA PHE A 441 -22.72 -8.07 0.28
C PHE A 441 -21.42 -7.27 0.44
N GLY A 442 -20.43 -7.92 1.05
CA GLY A 442 -19.03 -7.49 1.11
C GLY A 442 -18.21 -8.38 0.21
#